data_AF-A0A959S693-F1
#
_entry.id   AF-A0A959S693-F1
#
_cell.length_a   1.000
_cell.length_b   1.000
_cell.length_c   1.000
_cell.angle_alpha   90.00
_cell.angle_beta   90.00
_cell.angle_gamma   90.00
#
_symmetry.space_group_name_H-M   'P 1'
#
loop_
_entity.id
_entity.type
_entity.pdbx_description
1 polymer ?
#
loop_
_entity_poly.entity_id
_entity_poly.type
_entity_poly.pdbx_seq_one_letter_code
_entity_poly.pdbx_strand_id
1 'polypeptide(L)'
;MLNQEQRIRAFVQLGHLMQLWGNRQEWPGFECGLTREEYNAVPEIFPIARQFNPWFTPDNVEKAMRSLGESMSESELIKWVGEYTFGSRSVTV
;
A
#
# COMPACT_ATOMS: atom_id res chain seq x y z
N MET A 1 19.58 -6.47 0.79
CA MET A 1 18.41 -6.30 1.69
C MET A 1 18.12 -4.80 1.77
N LEU A 2 16.86 -4.36 1.69
CA LEU A 2 16.51 -2.92 1.72
C LEU A 2 16.83 -2.30 3.08
N ASN A 3 17.45 -1.12 3.09
CA ASN A 3 17.62 -0.30 4.29
C ASN A 3 16.29 0.40 4.69
N GLN A 4 16.26 1.05 5.84
CA GLN A 4 15.05 1.67 6.37
C GLN A 4 14.46 2.75 5.45
N GLU A 5 15.30 3.64 4.92
CA GLU A 5 14.88 4.68 3.98
C GLU A 5 14.27 4.09 2.69
N GLN A 6 14.92 3.05 2.13
CA GLN A 6 14.43 2.34 0.96
C GLN A 6 13.08 1.65 1.22
N ARG A 7 12.88 1.10 2.42
CA ARG A 7 11.59 0.52 2.81
C ARG A 7 10.52 1.60 2.92
N ILE A 8 10.81 2.73 3.55
CA ILE A 8 9.88 3.86 3.65
C ILE A 8 9.45 4.29 2.25
N ARG A 9 10.39 4.53 1.33
CA ARG A 9 10.05 4.89 -0.06
C ARG A 9 9.18 3.86 -0.77
N ALA A 10 9.45 2.57 -0.56
CA ALA A 10 8.63 1.50 -1.13
C ALA A 10 7.19 1.52 -0.59
N PHE A 11 7.01 1.74 0.72
CA PHE A 11 5.68 1.88 1.32
C PHE A 11 4.97 3.16 0.88
N VAL A 12 5.68 4.27 0.69
CA VAL A 12 5.10 5.49 0.10
C VAL A 12 4.57 5.22 -1.30
N GLN A 13 5.34 4.54 -2.14
CA GLN A 13 4.88 4.17 -3.49
C GLN A 13 3.66 3.23 -3.45
N LEU A 14 3.65 2.26 -2.54
CA LEU A 14 2.50 1.39 -2.32
C LEU A 14 1.29 2.19 -1.85
N GLY A 15 1.47 3.13 -0.92
CA GLY A 15 0.43 4.00 -0.42
C GLY A 15 -0.20 4.84 -1.53
N HIS A 16 0.63 5.37 -2.44
CA HIS A 16 0.16 6.07 -3.63
C HIS A 16 -0.71 5.18 -4.52
N LEU A 17 -0.29 3.93 -4.80
CA LEU A 17 -1.10 2.99 -5.56
C LEU A 17 -2.44 2.66 -4.87
N MET A 18 -2.42 2.45 -3.55
CA MET A 18 -3.63 2.22 -2.75
C MET A 18 -4.60 3.40 -2.80
N GLN A 19 -4.09 4.64 -2.83
CA GLN A 19 -4.92 5.82 -3.07
C GLN A 19 -5.55 5.82 -4.45
N LEU A 20 -4.78 5.52 -5.50
CA LEU A 20 -5.30 5.49 -6.87
C LEU A 20 -6.46 4.48 -7.01
N TRP A 21 -6.27 3.25 -6.54
CA TRP A 21 -7.31 2.22 -6.55
C TRP A 21 -8.49 2.58 -5.64
N GLY A 22 -8.21 3.04 -4.42
CA GLY A 22 -9.23 3.42 -3.47
C GLY A 22 -10.11 4.59 -3.94
N ASN A 23 -9.58 5.48 -4.79
CA ASN A 23 -10.32 6.59 -5.39
C ASN A 23 -10.92 6.25 -6.77
N ARG A 24 -10.86 4.98 -7.19
CA ARG A 24 -11.32 4.53 -8.52
C ARG A 24 -10.69 5.33 -9.67
N GLN A 25 -9.44 5.75 -9.53
CA GLN A 25 -8.76 6.46 -10.60
C GLN A 25 -8.42 5.50 -11.75
N GLU A 26 -8.59 5.98 -12.97
CA GLU A 26 -8.06 5.29 -14.15
C GLU A 26 -6.52 5.25 -14.09
N TRP A 27 -5.92 4.33 -14.84
CA TRP A 27 -4.47 4.19 -14.87
C TRP A 27 -3.81 5.52 -15.32
N PRO A 28 -2.98 6.15 -14.46
CA PRO A 28 -2.42 7.48 -14.73
C PRO A 28 -1.20 7.44 -15.68
N GLY A 29 -0.84 6.26 -16.20
CA GLY A 29 0.38 6.02 -16.96
C GLY A 29 1.47 5.34 -16.13
N PHE A 30 2.60 5.04 -16.78
CA PHE A 30 3.68 4.23 -16.19
C PHE A 30 4.38 4.89 -14.99
N GLU A 31 4.17 6.19 -14.75
CA GLU A 31 4.74 6.92 -13.61
C GLU A 31 4.27 6.37 -12.25
N CYS A 32 3.14 5.65 -12.20
CA CYS A 32 2.72 4.94 -10.98
C CYS A 32 3.55 3.67 -10.71
N GLY A 33 4.46 3.30 -11.61
CA GLY A 33 5.38 2.16 -11.47
C GLY A 33 4.79 0.81 -11.88
N LEU A 34 3.58 0.80 -12.45
CA LEU A 34 2.90 -0.39 -12.96
C LEU A 34 2.55 -0.23 -14.44
N THR A 35 2.55 -1.33 -15.18
CA THR A 35 1.89 -1.37 -16.48
C THR A 35 0.38 -1.21 -16.31
N ARG A 36 -0.33 -0.93 -17.40
CA ARG A 36 -1.80 -0.84 -17.38
C ARG A 36 -2.43 -2.16 -16.94
N GLU A 37 -1.88 -3.27 -17.42
CA GLU A 37 -2.36 -4.62 -17.12
C GLU A 37 -2.21 -4.93 -15.62
N GLU A 38 -1.05 -4.64 -15.05
CA GLU A 38 -0.78 -4.82 -13.61
C GLU A 38 -1.68 -3.93 -12.76
N TYR A 39 -1.87 -2.67 -13.15
CA TYR A 39 -2.73 -1.73 -12.44
C TYR A 39 -4.19 -2.16 -12.42
N ASN A 40 -4.70 -2.66 -13.55
CA ASN A 40 -6.10 -3.05 -13.71
C ASN A 40 -6.44 -4.39 -13.03
N ALA A 41 -5.45 -5.27 -12.83
CA ALA A 41 -5.67 -6.56 -12.17
C ALA A 41 -6.10 -6.42 -10.69
N VAL A 42 -5.74 -5.33 -10.02
CA VAL A 42 -6.04 -5.13 -8.58
C VAL A 42 -7.52 -4.78 -8.32
N PRO A 43 -8.15 -3.82 -9.00
CA PRO A 43 -9.59 -3.60 -8.83
C PRO A 43 -10.46 -4.81 -9.14
N GLU A 44 -10.03 -5.68 -10.07
CA GLU A 44 -10.76 -6.91 -10.44
C GLU A 44 -10.93 -7.91 -9.29
N ILE A 45 -10.03 -7.90 -8.30
CA ILE A 45 -10.10 -8.81 -7.14
C ILE A 45 -11.01 -8.28 -6.01
N PHE A 46 -11.38 -7.00 -6.01
CA PHE A 46 -12.21 -6.40 -4.95
C PHE A 46 -13.57 -7.11 -4.78
N PRO A 47 -14.35 -7.39 -5.84
CA PRO A 47 -15.62 -8.12 -5.70
C PRO A 47 -15.41 -9.56 -5.21
N ILE A 48 -14.25 -10.16 -5.45
CA ILE A 48 -13.91 -11.52 -5.01
C ILE A 48 -13.65 -11.55 -3.50
N ALA A 49 -13.10 -10.48 -2.92
CA ALA A 49 -12.81 -10.39 -1.49
C ALA A 49 -14.04 -10.68 -0.60
N ARG A 50 -15.24 -10.30 -1.06
CA ARG A 50 -16.50 -10.57 -0.36
C ARG A 50 -16.78 -12.06 -0.16
N GLN A 51 -16.29 -12.93 -1.05
CA GLN A 51 -16.49 -14.38 -0.95
C GLN A 51 -15.82 -14.96 0.31
N PHE A 52 -14.71 -14.36 0.74
CA PHE A 52 -13.98 -14.77 1.93
C PHE A 52 -14.41 -14.01 3.19
N ASN A 53 -14.87 -12.76 3.03
CA ASN A 53 -15.39 -11.95 4.13
C ASN A 53 -16.56 -11.08 3.66
N PRO A 54 -17.80 -11.33 4.12
CA PRO A 54 -18.97 -10.54 3.74
C PRO A 54 -18.86 -9.03 4.01
N TRP A 55 -17.99 -8.60 4.93
CA TRP A 55 -17.74 -7.19 5.23
C TRP A 55 -16.87 -6.51 4.17
N PHE A 56 -16.15 -7.26 3.35
CA PHE A 56 -15.29 -6.76 2.27
C PHE A 56 -16.12 -6.52 1.00
N THR A 57 -17.17 -5.72 1.14
CA THR A 57 -17.88 -5.16 -0.01
C THR A 57 -16.92 -4.27 -0.82
N PRO A 58 -17.10 -4.13 -2.15
CA PRO A 58 -16.21 -3.28 -2.97
C PRO A 58 -16.00 -1.88 -2.37
N ASP A 59 -17.09 -1.22 -1.94
CA ASP A 59 -17.04 0.09 -1.28
C ASP A 59 -16.20 0.09 0.01
N ASN A 60 -16.27 -0.97 0.81
CA ASN A 60 -15.47 -1.08 2.04
C ASN A 60 -14.00 -1.38 1.73
N VAL A 61 -13.71 -2.18 0.70
CA VAL A 61 -12.35 -2.43 0.24
C VAL A 61 -11.72 -1.13 -0.26
N GLU A 62 -12.44 -0.34 -1.06
CA GLU A 62 -11.97 0.97 -1.52
C GLU A 62 -11.72 1.95 -0.37
N LYS A 63 -12.63 2.01 0.62
CA LYS A 63 -12.42 2.79 1.84
C LYS A 63 -11.16 2.35 2.59
N ALA A 64 -10.95 1.04 2.72
CA ALA A 64 -9.74 0.50 3.35
C ALA A 64 -8.49 0.86 2.55
N MET A 65 -8.52 0.77 1.22
CA MET A 65 -7.40 1.17 0.36
C MET A 65 -7.04 2.64 0.55
N ARG A 66 -8.03 3.55 0.57
CA ARG A 66 -7.78 4.98 0.86
C ARG A 66 -7.21 5.19 2.26
N SER A 67 -7.81 4.58 3.28
CA SER A 67 -7.33 4.76 4.65
C SER A 67 -5.91 4.22 4.85
N LEU A 68 -5.59 3.05 4.28
CA LEU A 68 -4.24 2.49 4.32
C LEU A 68 -3.26 3.34 3.53
N GLY A 69 -3.62 3.79 2.32
CA GLY A 69 -2.77 4.66 1.53
C GLY A 69 -2.43 5.97 2.22
N GLU A 70 -3.38 6.58 2.95
CA GLU A 70 -3.16 7.79 3.78
C GLU A 70 -2.14 7.53 4.89
N SER A 71 -2.27 6.39 5.58
CA SER A 71 -1.36 5.98 6.65
C SER A 71 0.07 5.69 6.18
N MET A 72 0.27 5.47 4.88
CA MET A 72 1.56 5.19 4.25
C MET A 72 2.22 6.43 3.64
N SER A 73 1.75 7.63 3.97
CA SER A 73 2.47 8.86 3.60
C SER A 73 3.84 8.93 4.27
N GLU A 74 4.79 9.63 3.64
CA GLU A 74 6.17 9.71 4.14
C GLU A 74 6.23 10.25 5.58
N SER A 75 5.42 11.28 5.89
CA SER A 75 5.35 11.85 7.23
C SER A 75 4.81 10.87 8.28
N GLU A 76 3.75 10.12 7.95
CA GLU A 76 3.18 9.14 8.88
C GLU A 76 4.14 7.97 9.12
N LEU A 77 4.82 7.49 8.06
CA LEU A 77 5.81 6.43 8.19
C LEU A 77 7.06 6.87 8.97
N ILE A 78 7.60 8.06 8.72
CA ILE A 78 8.74 8.59 9.48
C ILE A 78 8.38 8.73 10.96
N LYS A 79 7.19 9.28 11.25
CA LYS A 79 6.68 9.42 12.61
C LYS A 79 6.54 8.05 13.28
N TRP A 80 5.84 7.11 12.65
CA TRP A 80 5.60 5.78 13.19
C TRP A 80 6.90 5.02 13.45
N VAL A 81 7.80 4.98 12.47
CA VAL A 81 9.08 4.26 12.58
C VAL A 81 10.03 4.92 13.58
N GLY A 82 9.96 6.25 13.73
CA GLY A 82 10.78 7.01 14.68
C GLY A 82 10.50 6.71 16.15
N GLU A 83 9.34 6.13 16.48
CA GLU A 83 9.01 5.68 17.84
C GLU A 83 9.72 4.39 18.25
N TYR A 84 10.37 3.71 17.29
CA TYR A 84 11.04 2.43 17.54
C TYR A 84 12.56 2.54 17.43
N THR A 85 13.25 1.96 18.40
CA THR A 85 14.69 1.69 18.30
C THR A 85 14.92 0.32 17.67
N PHE A 86 15.38 0.29 16.41
CA PHE A 86 15.72 -0.97 15.75
C PHE A 86 17.09 -1.46 16.25
N GLY A 87 17.07 -2.34 17.24
CA GLY A 87 18.29 -2.97 17.74
C GLY A 87 18.95 -3.84 16.66
N SER A 88 20.27 -3.72 16.49
CA SER A 88 21.07 -4.64 15.69
C SER A 88 21.13 -5.99 16.39
N ARG A 89 20.13 -6.85 16.21
CA ARG A 89 20.25 -8.24 16.63
C ARG A 89 21.17 -8.94 15.63
N SER A 90 22.47 -8.95 15.94
CA SER A 90 23.41 -9.88 15.32
C SER A 90 22.91 -11.29 15.64
N VAL A 91 22.35 -11.97 14.65
CA VAL A 91 22.12 -13.41 14.76
C VAL A 91 23.50 -14.04 14.66
N THR A 92 24.13 -14.33 15.80
CA THR A 92 25.30 -15.21 15.85
C THR A 92 24.80 -16.60 15.48
N VAL A 93 25.15 -17.06 14.28
CA VAL A 93 25.02 -18.45 13.85
C VAL A 93 26.25 -19.21 14.33
#